data_AF-A0A838G7P4-F1
#
_entry.id   AF-A0A838G7P4-F1
#
_cell.length_a   1.000
_cell.length_b   1.000
_cell.length_c   1.000
_cell.angle_alpha   90.00
_cell.angle_beta   90.00
_cell.angle_gamma   90.00
#
_symmetry.space_group_name_H-M   'P 1'
#
loop_
_entity.id
_entity.type
_entity.pdbx_description
1 polymer ?
#
loop_
_entity_poly.entity_id
_entity_poly.type
_entity_poly.pdbx_seq_one_letter_code
_entity_poly.pdbx_strand_id
1 'polypeptide(L)'
;MGSSASTPLRLGAVVLAGGTAARMDGVDKASIEIAGVTLLERALAATMSAGEVVVVGPPFPASRTVTWAREEPAGGGPAAGLLAGLDRFLVAPELVVVVAVDMPRVDAGTVARLTWA
;
A
#
# COMPACT_ATOMS: atom_id res chain seq x y z
N MET A 1 34.95 -5.20 -17.71
CA MET A 1 33.71 -5.76 -17.12
C MET A 1 32.74 -4.61 -16.91
N GLY A 2 31.88 -4.36 -17.89
CA GLY A 2 30.83 -3.36 -17.77
C GLY A 2 29.73 -3.91 -16.87
N SER A 3 29.47 -3.23 -15.76
CA SER A 3 28.31 -3.52 -14.92
C SER A 3 27.06 -3.24 -15.75
N SER A 4 26.32 -4.28 -16.13
CA SER A 4 24.96 -4.14 -16.64
C SER A 4 24.11 -3.67 -15.47
N ALA A 5 24.05 -2.35 -15.25
CA ALA A 5 23.08 -1.78 -14.33
C ALA A 5 21.70 -2.17 -14.87
N SER A 6 21.05 -3.14 -14.25
CA SER A 6 19.66 -3.45 -14.52
C SER A 6 18.85 -2.18 -14.32
N THR A 7 18.07 -1.78 -15.32
CA THR A 7 17.11 -0.68 -15.14
C THR A 7 16.28 -1.00 -13.90
N PRO A 8 16.18 -0.08 -12.92
CA PRO A 8 15.39 -0.33 -11.74
C PRO A 8 13.95 -0.64 -12.16
N LEU A 9 13.42 -1.78 -11.70
CA LEU A 9 12.07 -2.24 -12.00
C LEU A 9 11.07 -1.13 -11.63
N ARG A 10 10.06 -0.90 -12.49
CA ARG A 10 8.95 -0.01 -12.13
C ARG A 10 8.17 -0.60 -10.97
N LEU A 11 8.37 -0.01 -9.78
CA LEU A 11 7.72 -0.42 -8.55
C LEU A 11 6.40 0.32 -8.35
N GLY A 12 5.31 -0.43 -8.23
CA GLY A 12 4.01 0.07 -7.75
C GLY A 12 3.73 -0.45 -6.34
N ALA A 13 2.85 0.22 -5.61
CA ALA A 13 2.39 -0.25 -4.31
C ALA A 13 0.87 -0.29 -4.21
N VAL A 14 0.36 -1.33 -3.56
CA VAL A 14 -1.04 -1.44 -3.12
C VAL A 14 -1.06 -1.51 -1.60
N VAL A 15 -1.67 -0.50 -0.97
CA VAL A 15 -1.91 -0.46 0.47
C VAL A 15 -3.34 -0.92 0.74
N LEU A 16 -3.49 -2.08 1.38
CA LEU A 16 -4.79 -2.61 1.78
C LEU A 16 -5.19 -2.00 3.13
N ALA A 17 -6.03 -0.97 3.06
CA ALA A 17 -6.61 -0.27 4.22
C ALA A 17 -8.04 -0.73 4.55
N GLY A 18 -8.68 -1.50 3.66
CA GLY A 18 -10.00 -2.09 3.84
C GLY A 18 -10.00 -3.50 4.45
N GLY A 19 -11.13 -3.89 5.05
CA GLY A 19 -11.36 -5.23 5.60
C GLY A 19 -12.44 -5.24 6.67
N THR A 20 -12.94 -6.43 7.03
CA THR A 20 -14.00 -6.65 8.04
C THR A 20 -13.60 -6.29 9.47
N ALA A 21 -12.36 -5.84 9.69
CA ALA A 21 -11.91 -5.28 10.95
C ALA A 21 -12.35 -3.82 11.15
N ALA A 22 -13.57 -3.49 10.71
CA ALA A 22 -14.40 -2.61 11.51
C ALA A 22 -14.49 -3.25 12.91
N ARG A 23 -14.07 -2.52 13.95
CA ARG A 23 -14.19 -2.81 15.41
C ARG A 23 -12.85 -2.88 16.17
N MET A 24 -12.10 -1.78 16.14
CA MET A 24 -11.82 -1.10 17.41
C MET A 24 -12.92 -0.05 17.59
N ASP A 25 -14.12 -0.46 18.05
CA ASP A 25 -15.28 0.43 18.28
C ASP A 25 -15.73 1.32 17.10
N GLY A 26 -15.51 0.88 15.86
CA GLY A 26 -15.91 1.64 14.66
C GLY A 26 -14.85 2.64 14.18
N VAL A 27 -13.65 2.63 14.76
CA VAL A 27 -12.51 3.41 14.28
C VAL A 27 -11.91 2.76 13.03
N ASP A 28 -11.66 3.58 12.00
CA ASP A 28 -10.95 3.18 10.79
C ASP A 28 -9.50 2.82 11.14
N LYS A 29 -9.04 1.61 10.78
CA LYS A 29 -7.66 1.19 11.08
C LYS A 29 -6.63 2.16 10.49
N ALA A 30 -6.91 2.74 9.33
CA ALA A 30 -6.04 3.72 8.70
C ALA A 30 -5.77 4.92 9.61
N SER A 31 -6.74 5.30 10.46
CA SER A 31 -6.66 6.44 11.37
C SER A 31 -6.05 6.11 12.73
N ILE A 32 -5.78 4.83 13.05
CA ILE A 32 -5.16 4.47 14.32
C ILE A 32 -3.76 5.07 14.38
N GLU A 33 -3.47 5.80 15.44
CA GLU A 33 -2.15 6.38 15.66
C GLU A 33 -1.30 5.52 16.60
N ILE A 34 -0.03 5.37 16.22
CA ILE A 34 1.02 4.86 17.09
C ILE A 34 2.07 5.96 17.18
N ALA A 35 2.37 6.43 18.39
CA ALA A 35 3.33 7.52 18.62
C ALA A 35 3.10 8.75 17.72
N GLY A 36 1.82 9.15 17.53
CA GLY A 36 1.43 10.32 16.75
C GLY A 36 1.49 10.16 15.21
N VAL A 37 1.69 8.94 14.71
CA VAL A 37 1.69 8.65 13.26
C VAL A 37 0.65 7.59 12.98
N THR A 38 -0.24 7.86 12.03
CA THR A 38 -1.31 6.93 11.65
C THR A 38 -0.75 5.66 11.00
N LEU A 39 -1.50 4.56 11.07
CA LEU A 39 -1.13 3.33 10.41
C LEU A 39 -1.05 3.51 8.88
N LEU A 40 -1.91 4.34 8.30
CA LEU A 40 -1.81 4.68 6.87
C LEU A 40 -0.48 5.38 6.56
N GLU A 41 -0.11 6.40 7.34
CA GLU A 41 1.15 7.12 7.12
C GLU A 41 2.37 6.21 7.24
N ARG A 42 2.33 5.23 8.16
CA ARG A 42 3.39 4.21 8.27
C ARG A 42 3.47 3.32 7.03
N ALA A 43 2.33 2.85 6.53
CA ALA A 43 2.27 2.06 5.30
C ALA A 43 2.78 2.86 4.08
N LEU A 44 2.39 4.13 3.96
CA LEU A 44 2.86 5.01 2.89
C LEU A 44 4.37 5.28 2.99
N ALA A 45 4.90 5.44 4.20
CA ALA A 45 6.33 5.56 4.46
C ALA A 45 7.11 4.28 4.09
N ALA A 46 6.51 3.11 4.28
CA ALA A 46 7.12 1.85 3.85
C ALA A 46 7.22 1.75 2.32
N THR A 47 6.27 2.33 1.59
CA THR A 47 6.20 2.26 0.12
C THR A 47 6.76 3.51 -0.59
N MET A 48 7.70 4.23 0.05
CA MET A 48 8.25 5.48 -0.50
C MET A 48 9.03 5.31 -1.80
N SER A 49 9.56 4.11 -2.06
CA SER A 49 10.24 3.78 -3.33
C SER A 49 9.29 3.51 -4.49
N ALA A 50 7.99 3.34 -4.24
CA ALA A 50 7.00 3.12 -5.29
C ALA A 50 6.65 4.43 -6.00
N GLY A 51 6.69 4.41 -7.33
CA GLY A 51 6.36 5.57 -8.18
C GLY A 51 4.87 5.90 -8.15
N GLU A 52 4.03 4.88 -8.04
CA GLU A 52 2.58 5.00 -7.87
C GLU A 52 2.10 4.16 -6.69
N VAL A 53 1.19 4.71 -5.89
CA VAL A 53 0.61 4.05 -4.71
C VAL A 53 -0.90 4.10 -4.83
N VAL A 54 -1.51 2.92 -4.80
CA VAL A 54 -2.96 2.74 -4.72
C VAL A 54 -3.34 2.33 -3.31
N VAL A 55 -4.25 3.05 -2.66
CA VAL A 55 -4.80 2.69 -1.35
C VAL A 55 -6.20 2.12 -1.55
N VAL A 56 -6.40 0.89 -1.09
CA VAL A 56 -7.68 0.17 -1.19
C VAL A 56 -8.42 0.31 0.13
N GLY A 57 -9.53 1.05 0.11
CA GLY A 57 -10.33 1.34 1.29
C GLY A 57 -11.06 2.68 1.17
N PRO A 58 -11.84 3.08 2.20
CA PRO A 58 -12.41 4.41 2.28
C PRO A 58 -11.32 5.50 2.23
N PRO A 59 -11.54 6.62 1.51
CA PRO A 59 -10.58 7.72 1.49
C PRO A 59 -10.32 8.30 2.90
N PHE A 60 -9.05 8.58 3.18
CA PHE A 60 -8.55 9.16 4.42
C PHE A 60 -7.47 10.22 4.13
N PRO A 61 -7.25 11.24 4.98
CA PRO A 61 -6.14 12.16 4.80
C PRO A 61 -4.79 11.43 4.67
N ALA A 62 -4.05 11.72 3.60
CA ALA A 62 -2.73 11.16 3.33
C ALA A 62 -1.73 12.29 3.07
N SER A 63 -0.50 12.14 3.55
CA SER A 63 0.59 13.12 3.40
C SER A 63 1.14 13.23 1.99
N ARG A 64 0.79 12.29 1.11
CA ARG A 64 1.21 12.25 -0.29
C ARG A 64 0.05 11.91 -1.21
N THR A 65 0.20 12.26 -2.49
CA THR A 65 -0.76 11.86 -3.52
C THR A 65 -0.81 10.35 -3.64
N VAL A 66 -2.03 9.80 -3.58
CA VAL A 66 -2.34 8.39 -3.77
C VAL A 66 -3.61 8.26 -4.62
N THR A 67 -3.73 7.12 -5.31
CA THR A 67 -4.98 6.75 -5.99
C THR A 67 -5.82 5.91 -5.02
N TRP A 68 -7.10 6.25 -4.85
CA TRP A 68 -8.00 5.46 -4.02
C TRP A 68 -8.74 4.42 -4.84
N ALA A 69 -8.88 3.23 -4.27
CA ALA A 69 -9.59 2.10 -4.86
C ALA A 69 -10.51 1.47 -3.81
N ARG A 70 -11.52 0.74 -4.30
CA ARG A 70 -12.38 -0.09 -3.47
C ARG A 70 -12.92 -1.22 -4.33
N GLU A 71 -12.93 -2.42 -3.79
CA GLU A 71 -13.55 -3.58 -4.45
C GLU A 71 -15.08 -3.45 -4.50
N GLU A 72 -15.68 -4.01 -5.55
CA GLU A 72 -17.12 -4.06 -5.75
C GLU A 72 -17.56 -5.51 -6.03
N PRO A 73 -18.45 -6.10 -5.20
CA PRO A 73 -19.02 -5.53 -3.98
C PRO A 73 -17.99 -5.36 -2.86
N ALA A 74 -18.16 -4.32 -2.05
CA ALA A 74 -17.30 -4.06 -0.90
C ALA A 74 -17.28 -5.24 0.08
N GLY A 75 -16.12 -5.54 0.66
CA GLY A 75 -15.97 -6.66 1.59
C GLY A 75 -15.64 -7.99 0.92
N GLY A 76 -15.22 -7.99 -0.34
CA GLY A 76 -14.76 -9.19 -1.06
C GLY A 76 -13.45 -9.80 -0.53
N GLY A 77 -12.82 -9.18 0.47
CA GLY A 77 -11.61 -9.66 1.13
C GLY A 77 -10.31 -9.21 0.44
N PRO A 78 -9.14 -9.61 0.97
CA PRO A 78 -7.84 -9.09 0.54
C PRO A 78 -7.53 -9.31 -0.94
N ALA A 79 -7.95 -10.44 -1.51
CA ALA A 79 -7.74 -10.73 -2.93
C ALA A 79 -8.57 -9.81 -3.84
N ALA A 80 -9.85 -9.60 -3.52
CA ALA A 80 -10.70 -8.67 -4.26
C ALA A 80 -10.18 -7.22 -4.14
N GLY A 81 -9.74 -6.84 -2.94
CA GLY A 81 -9.12 -5.54 -2.71
C GLY A 81 -7.84 -5.35 -3.52
N LEU A 82 -6.96 -6.35 -3.56
CA LEU A 82 -5.75 -6.30 -4.39
C LEU A 82 -6.09 -6.15 -5.87
N LEU A 83 -7.05 -6.91 -6.41
CA LEU A 83 -7.48 -6.79 -7.80
C LEU A 83 -8.01 -5.38 -8.11
N ALA A 84 -8.88 -4.85 -7.24
CA ALA A 84 -9.38 -3.48 -7.37
C ALA A 84 -8.27 -2.42 -7.31
N GLY A 85 -7.20 -2.69 -6.54
CA GLY A 85 -6.02 -1.84 -6.50
C GLY A 85 -5.18 -1.92 -7.78
N LEU A 86 -4.98 -3.12 -8.32
CA LEU A 86 -4.22 -3.34 -9.56
C LEU A 86 -4.87 -2.63 -10.76
N ASP A 87 -6.21 -2.62 -10.84
CA ASP A 87 -6.97 -1.97 -11.91
C ASP A 87 -6.86 -0.43 -11.91
N ARG A 88 -6.23 0.16 -10.89
CA ARG A 88 -6.15 1.62 -10.70
C ARG A 88 -4.79 2.23 -10.99
N PHE A 89 -3.78 1.42 -11.32
CA PHE A 89 -2.50 1.95 -11.76
C PHE A 89 -2.65 2.70 -13.09
N LEU A 90 -2.10 3.91 -13.17
CA LEU A 90 -1.99 4.66 -14.43
C LEU A 90 -1.03 3.98 -15.41
N VAL A 91 0.06 3.42 -14.88
CA VAL A 91 1.03 2.64 -15.65
C VAL A 91 1.27 1.32 -14.93
N ALA A 92 1.08 0.21 -15.63
CA ALA A 92 1.28 -1.11 -15.06
C ALA A 92 2.72 -1.26 -14.49
N PRO A 93 2.87 -1.54 -13.18
CA PRO A 93 4.16 -1.78 -12.57
C PRO A 93 4.70 -3.16 -12.96
N GLU A 94 6.03 -3.30 -12.95
CA GLU A 94 6.70 -4.58 -13.18
C GLU A 94 6.74 -5.42 -11.89
N LEU A 95 6.77 -4.74 -10.74
CA LEU A 95 6.73 -5.34 -9.42
C LEU A 95 5.76 -4.56 -8.54
N VAL A 96 4.92 -5.28 -7.81
CA VAL A 96 3.95 -4.69 -6.88
C VAL A 96 4.31 -5.06 -5.45
N VAL A 97 4.47 -4.05 -4.60
CA VAL A 97 4.54 -4.21 -3.15
C VAL A 97 3.13 -4.14 -2.59
N VAL A 98 2.72 -5.16 -1.84
CA VAL A 98 1.41 -5.18 -1.19
C VAL A 98 1.61 -5.07 0.32
N VAL A 99 0.99 -4.07 0.95
CA VAL A 99 1.11 -3.81 2.38
C VAL A 99 -0.30 -3.71 2.98
N ALA A 100 -0.61 -4.57 3.96
CA ALA A 100 -1.74 -4.37 4.85
C ALA A 100 -1.44 -3.25 5.86
N VAL A 101 -2.42 -2.36 6.10
CA VAL A 101 -2.25 -1.17 6.95
C VAL A 101 -1.95 -1.52 8.42
N ASP A 102 -2.32 -2.71 8.90
CA ASP A 102 -2.12 -3.16 10.28
C ASP A 102 -0.73 -3.79 10.56
N MET A 103 0.24 -3.54 9.69
CA MET A 103 1.64 -3.97 9.86
C MET A 103 2.57 -2.79 10.23
N PRO A 104 2.47 -2.20 11.44
CA PRO A 104 3.18 -0.96 11.80
C PRO A 104 4.71 -1.06 11.86
N ARG A 105 5.25 -2.28 11.75
CA ARG A 105 6.68 -2.57 11.77
C ARG A 105 7.26 -2.80 10.37
N VAL A 106 6.41 -2.84 9.33
CA VAL A 106 6.87 -2.86 7.95
C VAL A 106 7.32 -1.46 7.57
N ASP A 107 8.53 -1.36 7.02
CA ASP A 107 9.20 -0.12 6.68
C ASP A 107 9.88 -0.21 5.30
N ALA A 108 10.46 0.91 4.85
CA ALA A 108 11.14 0.96 3.56
C ALA A 108 12.34 0.00 3.48
N GLY A 109 13.01 -0.28 4.60
CA GLY A 109 14.08 -1.27 4.68
C GLY A 109 13.56 -2.70 4.45
N THR A 110 12.36 -3.01 4.94
CA THR A 110 11.67 -4.28 4.69
C THR A 110 11.28 -4.43 3.23
N VAL A 111 10.71 -3.37 2.63
CA VAL A 111 10.41 -3.36 1.19
C VAL A 111 11.69 -3.57 0.37
N ALA A 112 12.75 -2.82 0.66
CA ALA A 112 14.03 -2.94 -0.06
C ALA A 112 14.59 -4.37 -0.06
N ARG A 113 14.51 -5.08 1.09
CA ARG A 113 14.95 -6.48 1.20
C ARG A 113 14.13 -7.45 0.36
N LEU A 114 12.84 -7.18 0.15
CA LEU A 114 11.94 -8.02 -0.64
C LEU A 114 12.01 -7.73 -2.14
N THR A 115 12.43 -6.52 -2.51
CA THR A 115 12.51 -6.09 -3.91
C THR A 115 13.91 -6.27 -4.52
N TRP A 116 14.86 -6.84 -3.79
CA TRP A 116 16.17 -7.17 -4.34
C TRP A 116 16.07 -8.39 -5.27
N ALA A 117 16.30 -8.12 -6.56
CA ALA A 117 16.89 -9.04 -7.53
C ALA A 117 18.42 -8.82 -7.53
#